data_AF-A0A0A2CFD4-F1
#
_entry.id   AF-A0A0A2CFD4-F1
#
_cell.length_a   1.000
_cell.length_b   1.000
_cell.length_c   1.000
_cell.angle_alpha   90.00
_cell.angle_beta   90.00
_cell.angle_gamma   90.00
#
_symmetry.space_group_name_H-M   'P 1'
#
loop_
_entity.id
_entity.type
_entity.pdbx_description
1 polymer ?
#
loop_
_entity_poly.entity_id
_entity_poly.type
_entity_poly.pdbx_seq_one_letter_code
_entity_poly.pdbx_strand_id
1 'polypeptide(L)'
;MTRAKVIQLGFLVLILGGLAYSVFSFAGLDSISAGIAAQSLLVVVVVGWTGSYLLRVVSGNMTFMQQRRRYQQAYENLSTAELETRFDALPDAEKVSLLKDIEDEKPKQQAPSDQ
;
A
#
# COMPACT_ATOMS: atom_id res chain seq x y z
N MET A 1 -12.17 11.95 2.31
CA MET A 1 -12.48 12.81 3.49
C MET A 1 -13.25 14.03 2.99
N THR A 2 -14.41 14.36 3.56
CA THR A 2 -15.12 15.61 3.21
C THR A 2 -14.57 16.76 4.06
N ARG A 3 -14.68 18.01 3.59
CA ARG A 3 -14.22 19.19 4.32
C ARG A 3 -14.82 19.27 5.74
N ALA A 4 -16.10 18.93 5.87
CA ALA A 4 -16.79 18.88 7.16
C ALA A 4 -16.16 17.89 8.15
N LYS A 5 -15.72 16.70 7.68
CA LYS A 5 -15.08 15.70 8.55
C LYS A 5 -13.76 16.20 9.13
N VAL A 6 -13.01 17.04 8.39
CA VAL A 6 -11.76 17.62 8.87
C VAL A 6 -12.03 18.61 10.01
N ILE A 7 -13.05 19.45 9.86
CA ILE A 7 -13.46 20.41 10.90
C ILE A 7 -13.94 19.68 12.15
N GLN A 8 -14.77 18.64 11.99
CA GLN A 8 -15.25 17.81 13.10
C GLN A 8 -14.09 17.15 13.87
N LEU A 9 -13.10 16.63 13.15
CA LEU A 9 -11.91 16.03 13.77
C LEU A 9 -11.11 17.08 14.56
N GLY A 10 -10.90 18.27 14.00
CA GLY A 10 -10.23 19.37 14.70
C GLY A 10 -10.95 19.77 15.99
N PHE A 11 -12.28 19.87 15.94
CA PHE A 11 -13.11 20.18 17.10
C PHE A 11 -13.05 19.08 18.18
N LEU A 12 -13.07 17.82 17.76
CA LEU A 12 -12.92 16.68 18.66
C LEU A 12 -11.56 16.69 19.36
N VAL A 13 -10.47 16.96 18.63
CA VAL A 13 -9.12 17.08 19.19
C VAL A 13 -9.03 18.23 20.19
N LEU A 14 -9.68 19.37 19.90
CA LEU A 14 -9.73 20.51 20.81
C LEU A 14 -10.42 20.15 22.13
N ILE A 15 -11.58 19.49 22.06
CA ILE A 15 -12.29 19.01 23.26
C ILE A 15 -11.41 18.04 24.06
N LEU A 16 -10.77 17.08 23.39
CA LEU A 16 -9.86 16.13 24.05
C LEU A 16 -8.68 16.84 24.73
N GLY A 17 -8.11 17.88 24.13
CA GLY A 17 -7.05 18.68 24.73
C GLY A 17 -7.53 19.40 26.01
N GLY A 18 -8.71 20.00 25.97
CA GLY A 18 -9.33 20.63 27.15
C GLY A 18 -9.64 19.63 28.26
N LEU A 19 -10.12 18.44 27.90
CA LEU A 19 -10.34 17.34 28.86
C LEU A 19 -9.04 16.85 29.48
N ALA A 20 -7.99 16.65 28.68
CA ALA A 20 -6.68 16.26 29.19
C ALA A 20 -6.13 17.29 30.18
N TYR A 21 -6.22 18.58 29.85
CA TYR A 21 -5.85 19.67 30.76
C TYR A 21 -6.65 19.61 32.07
N SER A 22 -7.97 19.41 32.01
CA SER A 22 -8.82 19.30 33.20
C SER A 22 -8.45 18.10 34.06
N VAL A 23 -8.16 16.94 33.47
CA VAL A 23 -7.70 15.73 34.19
C VAL A 23 -6.38 16.01 34.90
N PHE A 24 -5.41 16.60 34.21
CA PHE A 24 -4.11 16.93 34.80
C PHE A 24 -4.21 17.99 35.90
N SER A 25 -5.07 18.99 35.73
CA SER A 25 -5.33 20.00 36.75
C SER A 25 -5.99 19.38 37.99
N PHE A 26 -6.95 18.48 37.81
CA PHE A 26 -7.58 17.75 38.92
C PHE A 26 -6.62 16.78 39.62
N ALA A 27 -5.63 16.26 38.90
CA ALA A 27 -4.55 15.45 39.46
C ALA A 27 -3.53 16.27 40.29
N GLY A 28 -3.72 17.59 40.43
CA GLY A 28 -2.91 18.46 41.30
C GLY A 28 -1.75 19.17 40.59
N LEU A 29 -1.69 19.13 39.25
CA LEU A 29 -0.72 19.93 38.50
C LEU A 29 -1.15 21.40 38.49
N ASP A 30 -0.17 22.30 38.57
CA ASP A 30 -0.42 23.73 38.34
C ASP A 30 -0.81 23.95 36.88
N SER A 31 -1.44 25.09 36.58
CA SER A 31 -2.01 25.36 35.26
C SER A 31 -0.98 25.30 34.14
N ILE A 32 0.26 25.74 34.38
CA ILE A 32 1.31 25.71 33.36
C ILE A 32 1.73 24.26 33.10
N SER A 33 2.02 23.48 34.16
CA SER A 33 2.42 22.07 33.97
C SER A 33 1.30 21.21 33.42
N ALA A 34 0.05 21.44 33.81
CA ALA A 34 -1.11 20.74 33.25
C ALA A 34 -1.26 21.03 31.74
N GLY A 35 -1.01 22.27 31.32
CA GLY A 35 -0.98 22.66 29.91
C GLY A 35 0.14 21.96 29.14
N ILE A 36 1.35 21.93 29.69
CA ILE A 36 2.50 21.24 29.10
C ILE A 36 2.20 19.74 28.99
N ALA A 37 1.71 19.10 30.05
CA ALA A 37 1.38 17.67 30.06
C ALA A 37 0.32 17.31 29.02
N ALA A 38 -0.75 18.10 28.91
CA ALA A 38 -1.79 17.92 27.89
C ALA A 38 -1.22 18.06 26.47
N GLN A 39 -0.34 19.04 26.25
CA GLN A 39 0.30 19.25 24.95
C GLN A 39 1.29 18.13 24.61
N SER A 40 2.11 17.69 25.57
CA SER A 40 3.03 16.55 25.39
C SER A 40 2.27 15.28 25.03
N LEU A 41 1.13 15.03 25.68
CA LEU A 41 0.25 13.91 25.33
C LEU A 41 -0.25 14.01 23.89
N LEU A 42 -0.72 15.19 23.46
CA LEU A 42 -1.15 15.42 22.08
C LEU A 42 -0.01 15.15 21.08
N VAL A 43 1.19 15.63 21.37
CA VAL A 43 2.38 15.39 20.52
C VAL A 43 2.67 13.89 20.41
N VAL A 44 2.64 13.14 21.52
CA VAL A 44 2.83 11.68 21.49
C VAL A 44 1.77 10.99 20.62
N VAL A 45 0.51 11.42 20.71
CA VAL A 45 -0.58 10.89 19.86
C VAL A 45 -0.31 11.17 18.38
N VAL A 46 0.09 12.40 18.03
CA VAL A 46 0.39 12.78 16.64
C VAL A 46 1.61 12.02 16.11
N VAL A 47 2.66 11.88 16.92
CA VAL A 47 3.86 11.10 16.57
C VAL A 47 3.50 9.63 16.38
N GLY A 48 2.69 9.05 17.28
CA GLY A 48 2.20 7.67 17.15
C GLY A 48 1.36 7.46 15.90
N TRP A 49 0.43 8.38 15.62
CA TRP A 49 -0.37 8.36 14.39
C TRP A 49 0.54 8.46 13.16
N THR A 50 1.47 9.40 13.13
CA THR A 50 2.40 9.60 12.01
C THR A 50 3.32 8.39 11.81
N GLY A 51 3.88 7.87 12.90
CA GLY A 51 4.71 6.66 12.91
C GLY A 51 3.96 5.42 12.41
N SER A 52 2.66 5.31 12.69
CA SER A 52 1.83 4.22 12.15
C SER A 52 1.79 4.22 10.61
N TYR A 53 1.82 5.39 9.97
CA TYR A 53 1.93 5.48 8.51
C TYR A 53 3.30 5.01 8.03
N LEU A 54 4.38 5.42 8.71
CA LEU A 54 5.73 4.98 8.37
C LEU A 54 5.88 3.46 8.47
N LEU A 55 5.38 2.86 9.56
CA LEU A 55 5.38 1.41 9.74
C LEU A 55 4.56 0.70 8.65
N ARG A 56 3.42 1.25 8.24
CA ARG A 56 2.61 0.70 7.14
C ARG A 56 3.37 0.71 5.81
N VAL A 57 4.14 1.77 5.55
CA VAL A 57 4.99 1.90 4.37
C VAL A 57 6.09 0.83 4.38
N VAL A 58 6.84 0.71 5.48
CA VAL A 58 7.92 -0.29 5.60
C VAL A 58 7.39 -1.71 5.55
N SER A 59 6.24 -1.97 6.17
CA SER A 59 5.60 -3.31 6.19
C SER A 59 5.04 -3.74 4.83
N GLY A 60 5.06 -2.88 3.80
CA GLY A 60 4.54 -3.21 2.48
C GLY A 60 3.03 -3.47 2.44
N ASN A 61 2.30 -3.07 3.49
CA ASN A 61 0.83 -3.11 3.57
C ASN A 61 0.21 -1.98 2.73
N MET A 62 0.66 -1.86 1.48
CA MET A 62 0.16 -0.91 0.51
C MET A 62 -0.71 -1.64 -0.50
N THR A 63 -1.95 -1.16 -0.63
CA THR A 63 -2.97 -1.70 -1.53
C THR A 63 -2.42 -1.88 -2.95
N PHE A 64 -1.58 -0.96 -3.43
CA PHE A 64 -1.01 -1.04 -4.78
C PHE A 64 -0.15 -2.29 -5.01
N MET A 65 0.73 -2.64 -4.06
CA MET A 65 1.59 -3.81 -4.18
C MET A 65 0.79 -5.10 -4.10
N GLN A 66 -0.25 -5.13 -3.26
CA GLN A 66 -1.18 -6.25 -3.17
C GLN A 66 -2.05 -6.37 -4.42
N GLN A 67 -2.51 -5.25 -4.96
CA GLN A 67 -3.31 -5.17 -6.18
C GLN A 67 -2.51 -5.64 -7.38
N ARG A 68 -1.26 -5.18 -7.56
CA ARG A 68 -0.36 -5.66 -8.62
C ARG A 68 -0.12 -7.17 -8.54
N ARG A 69 0.23 -7.69 -7.36
CA ARG A 69 0.43 -9.13 -7.16
C ARG A 69 -0.82 -9.93 -7.51
N ARG A 70 -2.00 -9.45 -7.10
CA ARG A 70 -3.28 -10.11 -7.38
C ARG A 70 -3.65 -10.06 -8.87
N TYR A 71 -3.40 -8.95 -9.54
CA TYR A 71 -3.59 -8.84 -11.00
C TYR A 71 -2.65 -9.79 -11.76
N GLN A 72 -1.39 -9.85 -11.37
CA GLN A 72 -0.41 -10.72 -12.00
C GLN A 72 -0.77 -12.20 -11.83
N GLN A 73 -1.10 -12.62 -10.61
CA GLN A 73 -1.56 -13.99 -10.34
C GLN A 73 -2.85 -14.36 -11.08
N ALA A 74 -3.80 -13.43 -11.19
CA ALA A 74 -5.04 -13.66 -11.92
C ALA A 74 -4.78 -13.83 -13.43
N TYR A 75 -3.87 -13.03 -14.00
CA TYR A 75 -3.51 -13.12 -15.42
C TYR A 75 -2.69 -14.37 -15.75
N GLU A 76 -1.70 -14.73 -14.92
CA GLU A 76 -0.84 -15.89 -15.17
C GLU A 76 -1.65 -17.20 -15.21
N ASN A 77 -2.64 -17.34 -14.32
CA ASN A 77 -3.46 -18.55 -14.24
C ASN A 77 -4.54 -18.65 -15.34
N LEU A 78 -5.11 -17.52 -15.77
CA LEU A 78 -6.07 -17.51 -16.88
C LEU A 78 -5.36 -17.61 -18.22
N SER A 79 -4.24 -16.91 -18.40
CA SER A 79 -3.63 -16.81 -19.73
C SER A 79 -3.07 -18.14 -20.20
N THR A 80 -2.41 -18.93 -19.35
CA THR A 80 -1.80 -20.19 -19.81
C THR A 80 -2.84 -21.18 -20.33
N ALA A 81 -3.90 -21.42 -19.56
CA ALA A 81 -4.97 -22.34 -19.96
C ALA A 81 -5.79 -21.83 -21.17
N GLU A 82 -6.09 -20.52 -21.21
CA GLU A 82 -6.82 -19.94 -22.35
C GLU A 82 -5.97 -19.85 -23.61
N LEU A 83 -4.67 -19.52 -23.50
CA LEU A 83 -3.75 -19.52 -24.64
C LEU A 83 -3.56 -20.92 -25.19
N GLU A 84 -3.40 -21.94 -24.33
CA GLU A 84 -3.27 -23.33 -24.76
C GLU A 84 -4.53 -23.81 -25.49
N THR A 85 -5.71 -23.55 -24.92
CA THR A 85 -6.99 -23.89 -25.56
C THR A 85 -7.16 -23.20 -26.93
N ARG A 86 -6.81 -21.91 -27.01
CA ARG A 86 -6.88 -21.14 -28.26
C ARG A 86 -5.85 -21.60 -29.29
N PHE A 87 -4.66 -21.97 -28.83
CA PHE A 87 -3.60 -22.50 -29.67
C PHE A 87 -3.99 -23.87 -30.25
N ASP A 88 -4.55 -24.76 -29.42
CA ASP A 88 -4.99 -26.08 -29.85
C ASP A 88 -6.17 -26.02 -30.84
N ALA A 89 -7.05 -25.03 -30.69
CA ALA A 89 -8.18 -24.78 -31.57
C ALA A 89 -7.80 -24.21 -32.96
N LEU A 90 -6.57 -23.72 -33.15
CA LEU A 90 -6.10 -23.23 -34.45
C LEU A 90 -5.97 -24.40 -35.46
N PRO A 91 -6.04 -24.14 -36.78
CA PRO A 91 -5.65 -25.10 -37.79
C PRO A 91 -4.15 -25.42 -37.71
N ASP A 92 -3.76 -26.66 -38.01
CA ASP A 92 -2.35 -27.09 -37.88
C ASP A 92 -1.37 -26.27 -38.73
N ALA A 93 -1.78 -25.83 -39.92
CA ALA A 93 -0.95 -24.96 -40.77
C ALA A 93 -0.62 -23.62 -40.10
N GLU A 94 -1.56 -23.07 -39.33
CA GLU A 94 -1.40 -21.79 -38.64
C GLU A 94 -0.55 -21.97 -37.37
N LYS A 95 -0.71 -23.09 -36.64
CA LYS A 95 0.19 -23.45 -35.52
C LYS A 95 1.65 -23.57 -35.95
N VAL A 96 1.90 -24.22 -37.09
CA VAL A 96 3.26 -24.38 -37.63
C VAL A 96 3.86 -23.04 -38.05
N SER A 97 3.06 -22.13 -38.64
CA SER A 97 3.52 -20.77 -38.97
C SER A 97 3.92 -20.00 -37.70
N LEU A 98 3.09 -20.03 -36.67
CA LEU A 98 3.35 -19.33 -35.41
C LEU A 98 4.59 -19.87 -34.68
N LEU A 99 4.78 -21.19 -34.64
CA LEU A 99 5.97 -21.80 -34.06
C LEU A 99 7.25 -21.41 -34.82
N LYS A 100 7.16 -21.33 -36.15
CA LYS A 100 8.26 -20.91 -37.01
C LYS A 100 8.61 -19.43 -36.80
N ASP A 101 7.61 -18.55 -36.71
CA ASP A 101 7.83 -17.12 -36.46
C ASP A 101 8.54 -16.88 -35.11
N ILE A 102 8.18 -17.63 -34.06
CA ILE A 102 8.87 -17.58 -32.75
C ILE A 102 10.32 -18.08 -32.83
N GLU A 103 10.57 -19.11 -33.65
CA GLU A 103 11.90 -19.68 -33.84
C GLU A 103 12.82 -18.74 -34.64
N ASP A 104 12.24 -18.01 -35.60
CA ASP A 104 12.91 -16.96 -36.38
C ASP A 104 13.13 -15.67 -35.55
N GLU A 105 12.23 -15.35 -34.61
CA GLU A 105 12.34 -14.18 -33.70
C GLU A 105 13.23 -14.40 -32.48
N LYS A 106 13.63 -15.64 -32.16
CA LYS A 106 14.61 -15.92 -31.09
C LYS A 106 15.93 -15.20 -31.43
N PRO A 107 16.28 -14.07 -30.77
CA PRO A 107 17.62 -13.54 -30.89
C PRO A 107 18.54 -14.56 -30.22
N LYS A 108 19.79 -14.68 -30.68
CA LYS A 108 20.85 -15.54 -30.09
C LYS A 108 21.05 -15.27 -28.59
N GLN A 109 20.17 -15.76 -27.74
CA GLN A 109 20.23 -15.58 -26.29
C GLN A 109 20.95 -16.78 -25.69
N GLN A 110 22.18 -17.00 -26.15
CA GLN A 110 23.18 -17.90 -25.57
C GLN A 110 24.55 -17.57 -26.18
N ALA A 111 25.23 -16.62 -25.54
CA ALA A 111 26.68 -16.64 -25.39
C ALA A 111 26.96 -16.00 -24.02
N PRO A 112 27.44 -16.76 -23.01
CA PRO A 112 27.94 -16.16 -21.79
C PRO A 112 29.21 -15.40 -22.15
N SER A 113 29.18 -14.07 -22.03
CA SER A 113 30.39 -13.26 -22.00
C SER A 113 30.94 -13.34 -20.57
N ASP A 114 31.89 -14.25 -20.36
CA ASP A 114 32.89 -14.09 -19.31
C ASP A 114 33.61 -12.76 -19.52
N GLN A 115 33.38 -11.80 -18.61
CA GLN A 115 34.32 -10.75 -18.21
C GLN A 115 34.09 -10.43 -16.72
#